data_AF-A0A7Y2TA10-F1
#
_entry.id   AF-A0A7Y2TA10-F1
#
_cell.length_a   1.000
_cell.length_b   1.000
_cell.length_c   1.000
_cell.angle_alpha   90.00
_cell.angle_beta   90.00
_cell.angle_gamma   90.00
#
_symmetry.space_group_name_H-M   'P 1'
#
loop_
_entity.id
_entity.type
_entity.pdbx_description
1 polymer ?
#
loop_
_entity_poly.entity_id
_entity_poly.type
_entity_poly.pdbx_seq_one_letter_code
_entity_poly.pdbx_strand_id
1 'polypeptide(L)'
;MFKPTFVTWLLIAFGVITCLPLLYAQLVLLINPQGRKAKDILIGKGEDWRNETHFKSAYGMAWADWLIFAPVFIASIVGIMKAEVWGYILFAMAGSIQLYINTVLWFLEKEYVYPNCGSLAYYTYYWGNFIYWGLTTLVYSILRINGINL
;
A
#
# COMPACT_ATOMS: atom_id res chain seq x y z
N MET A 1 -14.39 -24.74 1.16
CA MET A 1 -12.93 -24.56 1.03
C MET A 1 -12.67 -23.39 0.08
N PHE A 2 -12.11 -22.28 0.57
CA PHE A 2 -11.97 -21.03 -0.22
C PHE A 2 -10.72 -21.07 -1.10
N LYS A 3 -10.68 -22.03 -2.03
CA LYS A 3 -9.54 -22.17 -2.95
C LYS A 3 -9.31 -20.85 -3.71
N PRO A 4 -8.04 -20.42 -3.85
CA PRO A 4 -7.68 -19.27 -4.68
C PRO A 4 -8.21 -19.44 -6.11
N THR A 5 -8.89 -18.43 -6.63
CA THR A 5 -9.28 -18.38 -8.05
C THR A 5 -8.20 -17.67 -8.85
N PHE A 6 -8.36 -17.61 -10.17
CA PHE A 6 -7.51 -16.79 -11.02
C PHE A 6 -7.52 -15.31 -10.60
N VAL A 7 -8.69 -14.78 -10.25
CA VAL A 7 -8.84 -13.40 -9.75
C VAL A 7 -8.09 -13.21 -8.42
N THR A 8 -8.14 -14.20 -7.51
CA THR A 8 -7.34 -14.15 -6.27
C THR A 8 -5.85 -13.98 -6.59
N TRP A 9 -5.31 -14.75 -7.53
CA TRP A 9 -3.89 -14.66 -7.90
C TRP A 9 -3.53 -13.33 -8.54
N LEU A 10 -4.39 -12.80 -9.40
CA LEU A 10 -4.20 -11.46 -9.98
C LEU A 10 -4.13 -10.38 -8.90
N LEU A 11 -5.05 -10.41 -7.92
CA LEU A 11 -5.07 -9.43 -6.84
C LEU A 11 -3.86 -9.54 -5.90
N ILE A 12 -3.39 -10.76 -5.63
CA ILE A 12 -2.16 -10.97 -4.85
C ILE A 12 -0.96 -10.43 -5.62
N ALA A 13 -0.80 -10.80 -6.89
CA ALA A 13 0.33 -10.35 -7.71
C ALA A 13 0.35 -8.82 -7.85
N PHE A 14 -0.81 -8.21 -8.16
CA PHE A 14 -0.92 -6.76 -8.27
C PHE A 14 -0.63 -6.06 -6.93
N GLY A 15 -1.11 -6.60 -5.82
CA GLY A 15 -0.82 -6.10 -4.48
C GLY A 15 0.66 -6.18 -4.13
N VAL A 16 1.32 -7.30 -4.42
CA VAL A 16 2.76 -7.46 -4.17
C VAL A 16 3.57 -6.47 -5.00
N ILE A 17 3.29 -6.37 -6.31
CA ILE A 17 4.00 -5.44 -7.21
C ILE A 17 3.83 -3.98 -6.75
N THR A 18 2.65 -3.64 -6.25
CA THR A 18 2.33 -2.27 -5.83
C THR A 18 2.90 -1.94 -4.44
N CYS A 19 2.72 -2.83 -3.46
CA CYS A 19 3.06 -2.57 -2.07
C CYS A 19 4.54 -2.83 -1.74
N LEU A 20 5.21 -3.74 -2.44
CA LEU A 20 6.60 -4.11 -2.12
C LEU A 20 7.60 -2.96 -2.34
N PRO A 21 7.53 -2.18 -3.44
CA PRO A 21 8.37 -0.99 -3.60
C PRO A 21 8.11 0.07 -2.52
N LEU A 22 6.85 0.25 -2.11
CA LEU A 22 6.48 1.18 -1.04
C LEU A 22 7.07 0.74 0.30
N LEU A 23 6.87 -0.51 0.68
CA LEU A 23 7.41 -1.07 1.92
C LEU A 23 8.94 -0.99 1.95
N TYR A 24 9.59 -1.22 0.81
CA TYR A 24 11.03 -1.05 0.68
C TYR A 24 11.47 0.41 0.90
N ALA A 25 10.79 1.37 0.27
CA ALA A 25 11.06 2.79 0.45
C ALA A 25 10.90 3.21 1.93
N GLN A 26 9.85 2.72 2.58
CA GLN A 26 9.59 2.95 4.00
C GLN A 26 10.64 2.29 4.89
N LEU A 27 11.12 1.10 4.55
CA LEU A 27 12.19 0.43 5.30
C LEU A 27 13.49 1.23 5.25
N VAL A 28 13.85 1.76 4.08
CA VAL A 28 15.01 2.65 3.94
C VAL A 28 14.86 3.88 4.84
N LEU A 29 13.67 4.47 4.87
CA LEU A 29 13.33 5.60 5.73
C LEU A 29 13.43 5.23 7.24
N LEU A 30 13.00 4.04 7.64
CA LEU A 30 13.05 3.61 9.04
C LEU A 30 14.47 3.30 9.51
N ILE A 31 15.30 2.68 8.67
CA ILE A 31 16.69 2.29 9.00
C ILE A 31 17.61 3.51 9.07
N ASN A 32 17.51 4.42 8.10
CA ASN A 32 18.35 5.61 8.05
C ASN A 32 17.54 6.86 7.69
N PRO A 33 16.73 7.39 8.63
CA PRO A 33 15.77 8.45 8.37
C PRO A 33 16.40 9.73 7.83
N GLN A 34 17.60 10.07 8.29
CA GLN A 34 18.34 11.27 7.88
C GLN A 34 19.32 11.01 6.73
N GLY A 35 19.36 9.77 6.24
CA GLY A 35 20.26 9.35 5.18
C GLY A 35 19.90 9.94 3.82
N ARG A 36 20.92 10.18 2.99
CA ARG A 36 20.75 10.72 1.63
C ARG A 36 19.75 9.92 0.80
N LYS A 37 19.76 8.59 0.91
CA LYS A 37 18.82 7.71 0.20
C LYS A 37 17.37 7.91 0.63
N ALA A 38 17.10 8.10 1.93
CA ALA A 38 15.75 8.38 2.43
C ALA A 38 15.26 9.75 1.95
N LYS A 39 16.14 10.76 1.98
CA LYS A 39 15.87 12.09 1.42
C LYS A 39 15.56 12.02 -0.08
N ASP A 40 16.38 11.33 -0.85
CA ASP A 40 16.20 11.19 -2.31
C ASP A 40 14.86 10.52 -2.66
N ILE A 41 14.40 9.57 -1.83
CA ILE A 41 13.12 8.87 -2.01
C ILE A 41 11.92 9.76 -1.63
N LEU A 42 11.98 10.48 -0.50
CA LEU A 42 10.85 11.26 0.02
C LEU A 42 10.70 12.64 -0.63
N ILE A 43 11.82 13.29 -0.96
CA ILE A 43 11.85 14.71 -1.32
C ILE A 43 12.21 14.90 -2.80
N GLY A 44 12.92 13.93 -3.39
CA GLY A 44 13.60 14.09 -4.68
C GLY A 44 15.03 14.60 -4.51
N LYS A 45 15.86 14.39 -5.54
CA LYS A 45 17.31 14.66 -5.48
C LYS A 45 17.60 16.14 -5.24
N GLY A 46 18.32 16.46 -4.18
CA GLY A 46 19.04 17.73 -4.03
C GLY A 46 18.38 18.81 -3.17
N GLU A 47 17.30 18.51 -2.44
CA GLU A 47 16.68 19.47 -1.52
C GLU A 47 16.94 19.09 -0.04
N ASP A 48 17.16 20.09 0.81
CA ASP A 48 17.00 19.92 2.26
C ASP A 48 15.53 19.62 2.57
N TRP A 49 15.26 18.96 3.70
CA TRP A 49 13.91 18.55 4.12
C TRP A 49 12.86 19.62 3.75
N ARG A 50 12.00 19.33 2.75
CA ARG A 50 11.03 20.29 2.21
C ARG A 50 10.17 20.92 3.31
N ASN A 51 9.84 20.16 4.37
CA ASN A 51 9.31 20.65 5.65
C ASN A 51 9.45 19.56 6.73
N GLU A 52 9.80 19.91 7.98
CA GLU A 52 9.89 18.97 9.11
C GLU A 52 8.57 18.22 9.38
N THR A 53 7.45 18.88 9.10
CA THR A 53 6.10 18.30 9.26
C THR A 53 5.86 17.14 8.30
N HIS A 54 6.28 17.30 7.03
CA HIS A 54 6.15 16.28 5.99
C HIS A 54 7.00 15.04 6.31
N PHE A 55 8.22 15.25 6.80
CA PHE A 55 9.05 14.14 7.28
C PHE A 55 8.38 13.38 8.42
N LYS A 56 7.89 14.09 9.45
CA LYS A 56 7.24 13.46 10.61
C LYS A 56 6.02 12.64 10.19
N SER A 57 5.19 13.15 9.27
CA SER A 57 4.05 12.41 8.75
C SER A 57 4.48 11.17 7.97
N ALA A 58 5.42 11.30 7.03
CA ALA A 58 5.92 10.17 6.24
C ALA A 58 6.57 9.09 7.12
N TYR A 59 7.34 9.51 8.14
CA TYR A 59 7.98 8.61 9.09
C TYR A 59 6.95 7.87 9.97
N GLY A 60 5.92 8.57 10.45
CA GLY A 60 4.82 7.97 11.18
C GLY A 60 4.03 6.95 10.35
N MET A 61 3.75 7.27 9.09
CA MET A 61 3.07 6.34 8.16
C MET A 61 3.93 5.11 7.86
N ALA A 62 5.25 5.27 7.70
CA ALA A 62 6.16 4.14 7.53
C ALA A 62 6.12 3.17 8.72
N TRP A 63 6.07 3.69 9.95
CA TRP A 63 5.87 2.85 11.13
C TRP A 63 4.50 2.15 11.14
N ALA A 64 3.42 2.87 10.82
CA ALA A 64 2.08 2.29 10.75
C ALA A 64 2.01 1.16 9.72
N ASP A 65 2.64 1.35 8.56
CA ASP A 65 2.63 0.33 7.50
C ASP A 65 3.43 -0.90 7.89
N TRP A 66 4.61 -0.75 8.52
CA TRP A 66 5.40 -1.89 8.95
C TRP A 66 4.83 -2.63 10.17
N LEU A 67 4.15 -1.93 11.08
CA LEU A 67 3.56 -2.54 12.29
C LEU A 67 2.18 -3.14 12.06
N ILE A 68 1.38 -2.56 11.16
CA ILE A 68 -0.03 -2.93 10.97
C ILE A 68 -0.27 -3.47 9.56
N PHE A 69 -0.03 -2.67 8.52
CA PHE A 69 -0.41 -3.05 7.16
C PHE A 69 0.37 -4.27 6.65
N ALA A 70 1.69 -4.26 6.71
CA ALA A 70 2.53 -5.34 6.19
C ALA A 70 2.25 -6.70 6.86
N PRO A 71 2.15 -6.80 8.21
CA PRO A 71 1.74 -8.05 8.85
C PRO A 71 0.35 -8.53 8.42
N VAL A 72 -0.65 -7.63 8.33
CA VAL A 72 -2.01 -7.97 7.89
C VAL A 72 -2.00 -8.46 6.45
N PHE A 73 -1.28 -7.78 5.56
CA PHE A 73 -1.15 -8.15 4.16
C PHE A 73 -0.47 -9.51 3.99
N ILE A 74 0.66 -9.76 4.67
CA ILE A 74 1.36 -11.05 4.62
C ILE A 74 0.48 -12.17 5.18
N ALA A 75 -0.14 -11.96 6.35
CA ALA A 75 -1.01 -12.94 6.97
C ALA A 75 -2.20 -13.29 6.06
N SER A 76 -2.79 -12.30 5.40
CA SER A 76 -3.91 -12.51 4.46
C SER A 76 -3.54 -13.47 3.34
N ILE A 77 -2.36 -13.29 2.73
CA ILE A 77 -1.86 -14.16 1.66
C ILE A 77 -1.67 -15.58 2.19
N VAL A 78 -1.08 -15.74 3.38
CA VAL A 78 -0.90 -17.06 4.01
C VAL A 78 -2.24 -17.75 4.25
N GLY A 79 -3.25 -17.03 4.76
CA GLY A 79 -4.59 -17.58 4.97
C GLY A 79 -5.27 -18.01 3.67
N ILE A 80 -5.15 -17.19 2.63
CA ILE A 80 -5.67 -17.49 1.28
C ILE A 80 -4.99 -18.75 0.71
N MET A 81 -3.66 -18.87 0.83
CA MET A 81 -2.92 -20.05 0.37
C MET A 81 -3.34 -21.32 1.10
N LYS A 82 -3.72 -21.22 2.37
CA LYS A 82 -4.29 -22.32 3.16
C LYS A 82 -5.78 -22.57 2.90
N ALA A 83 -6.40 -21.81 1.99
CA ALA A 83 -7.83 -21.86 1.66
C ALA A 83 -8.76 -21.55 2.85
N GLU A 84 -8.27 -20.73 3.77
CA GLU A 84 -8.97 -20.32 5.00
C GLU A 84 -9.76 -19.02 4.80
N VAL A 85 -10.94 -18.93 5.43
CA VAL A 85 -11.83 -17.75 5.28
C VAL A 85 -11.21 -16.47 5.87
N TRP A 86 -10.47 -16.58 6.97
CA TRP A 86 -9.84 -15.44 7.62
C TRP A 86 -8.79 -14.77 6.72
N GLY A 87 -8.20 -15.52 5.77
CA GLY A 87 -7.29 -14.95 4.78
C GLY A 87 -7.96 -13.86 3.94
N TYR A 88 -9.17 -14.10 3.46
CA TYR A 88 -9.95 -13.12 2.70
C TYR A 88 -10.46 -11.97 3.58
N ILE A 89 -10.76 -12.23 4.86
CA ILE A 89 -11.12 -11.16 5.81
C ILE A 89 -9.95 -10.20 6.00
N LEU A 90 -8.75 -10.72 6.26
CA LEU A 90 -7.54 -9.90 6.39
C LEU A 90 -7.18 -9.22 5.07
N PHE A 91 -7.47 -9.83 3.92
CA PHE A 91 -7.24 -9.22 2.62
C PHE A 91 -8.17 -8.02 2.38
N ALA A 92 -9.44 -8.14 2.77
CA ALA A 92 -10.38 -7.02 2.78
C ALA A 92 -9.93 -5.90 3.73
N MET A 93 -9.41 -6.25 4.91
CA MET A 93 -8.85 -5.28 5.86
C MET A 93 -7.62 -4.57 5.29
N ALA A 94 -6.70 -5.31 4.66
CA ALA A 94 -5.53 -4.72 4.00
C ALA A 94 -5.95 -3.72 2.92
N GLY A 95 -6.93 -4.09 2.08
CA GLY A 95 -7.47 -3.17 1.08
C GLY A 95 -8.12 -1.92 1.69
N SER A 96 -8.85 -2.09 2.81
CA SER A 96 -9.48 -0.97 3.53
C SER A 96 -8.45 -0.03 4.17
N ILE A 97 -7.40 -0.58 4.78
CA ILE A 97 -6.28 0.21 5.31
C ILE A 97 -5.63 1.01 4.18
N GLN A 98 -5.41 0.37 3.03
CA GLN A 98 -4.81 1.05 1.89
C GLN A 98 -5.67 2.22 1.39
N LEU A 99 -7.00 2.04 1.29
CA LEU A 99 -7.92 3.12 0.92
C LEU A 99 -7.88 4.27 1.93
N TYR A 100 -7.87 3.95 3.23
CA TYR A 100 -7.78 4.94 4.30
C TYR A 100 -6.48 5.76 4.20
N ILE A 101 -5.33 5.08 4.16
CA ILE A 101 -4.02 5.73 4.08
C ILE A 101 -3.92 6.58 2.82
N ASN A 102 -4.34 6.08 1.65
CA ASN A 102 -4.25 6.83 0.40
C ASN A 102 -5.22 8.01 0.32
N THR A 103 -6.32 7.98 1.09
CA THR A 103 -7.16 9.16 1.27
C THR A 103 -6.41 10.25 2.05
N VAL A 104 -5.67 9.87 3.10
CA VAL A 104 -4.84 10.84 3.86
C VAL A 104 -3.68 11.35 3.00
N LEU A 105 -2.96 10.47 2.31
CA LEU A 105 -1.84 10.85 1.44
C LEU A 105 -2.27 11.71 0.24
N TRP A 106 -3.52 11.61 -0.20
CA TRP A 106 -4.06 12.53 -1.19
C TRP A 106 -3.99 14.00 -0.74
N PHE A 107 -4.21 14.26 0.54
CA PHE A 107 -4.13 15.62 1.09
C PHE A 107 -2.72 16.00 1.50
N LEU A 108 -1.93 15.06 2.03
CA LEU A 108 -0.60 15.35 2.56
C LEU A 108 0.52 15.27 1.52
N GLU A 109 0.44 14.37 0.55
CA GLU A 109 1.55 14.06 -0.37
C GLU A 109 1.33 14.59 -1.79
N LYS A 110 0.07 14.81 -2.19
CA LYS A 110 -0.24 15.18 -3.58
C LYS A 110 0.51 16.42 -4.04
N GLU A 111 0.53 17.47 -3.22
CA GLU A 111 1.21 18.73 -3.57
C GLU A 111 2.71 18.55 -3.77
N TYR A 112 3.31 17.53 -3.14
CA TYR A 112 4.74 17.25 -3.23
C TYR A 112 5.10 16.30 -4.38
N VAL A 113 4.26 15.29 -4.63
CA VAL A 113 4.54 14.24 -5.61
C VAL A 113 4.02 14.60 -7.00
N TYR A 114 2.82 15.18 -7.08
CA TYR A 114 2.12 15.42 -8.36
C TYR A 114 2.90 16.34 -9.32
N PRO A 115 3.47 17.48 -8.89
CA PRO A 115 4.21 18.35 -9.80
C PRO A 115 5.47 17.71 -10.39
N ASN A 116 6.07 16.76 -9.66
CA ASN A 116 7.35 16.14 -10.03
C ASN A 116 7.18 14.97 -11.01
N CYS A 117 6.10 14.19 -10.91
CA CYS A 117 5.90 13.00 -11.74
C CYS A 117 4.81 13.15 -12.82
N GLY A 118 3.98 14.20 -12.73
CA GLY A 118 2.90 14.47 -13.66
C GLY A 118 1.65 13.60 -13.43
N SER A 119 0.60 13.91 -14.18
CA SER A 119 -0.74 13.35 -13.96
C SER A 119 -0.79 11.83 -14.12
N LEU A 120 -0.25 11.30 -15.22
CA LEU A 120 -0.35 9.89 -15.55
C LEU A 120 0.34 9.03 -14.49
N ALA A 121 1.59 9.36 -14.14
CA ALA A 121 2.35 8.60 -13.15
C ALA A 121 1.71 8.67 -11.76
N TYR A 122 1.17 9.83 -11.37
CA TYR A 122 0.51 9.99 -10.08
C TYR A 122 -0.77 9.14 -9.97
N TYR A 123 -1.68 9.28 -10.93
CA TYR A 123 -2.98 8.60 -10.94
C TYR A 123 -2.92 7.12 -11.34
N THR A 124 -1.75 6.62 -11.71
CA THR A 124 -1.51 5.20 -11.94
C THR A 124 -0.63 4.63 -10.85
N TYR A 125 0.63 5.04 -10.75
CA TYR A 125 1.63 4.37 -9.93
C TYR A 125 1.66 4.85 -8.47
N TYR A 126 1.70 6.16 -8.24
CA TYR A 126 1.94 6.69 -6.88
C TYR A 126 0.71 6.68 -5.97
N TRP A 127 -0.50 6.84 -6.54
CA TRP A 127 -1.75 6.86 -5.77
C TRP A 127 -2.79 5.89 -6.33
N GLY A 128 -2.96 5.85 -7.65
CA GLY A 128 -4.03 5.09 -8.29
C GLY A 128 -4.01 3.60 -8.01
N ASN A 129 -2.86 2.93 -8.20
CA ASN A 129 -2.72 1.48 -8.04
C ASN A 129 -3.13 1.05 -6.64
N PHE A 130 -2.82 1.84 -5.61
CA PHE A 130 -3.20 1.57 -4.24
C PHE A 130 -4.71 1.70 -4.01
N ILE A 131 -5.35 2.71 -4.61
CA ILE A 131 -6.80 2.88 -4.55
C ILE A 131 -7.52 1.76 -5.30
N TYR A 132 -7.09 1.48 -6.54
CA TYR A 132 -7.68 0.42 -7.36
C TYR A 132 -7.54 -0.92 -6.67
N TRP A 133 -6.33 -1.28 -6.23
CA TRP A 133 -6.09 -2.51 -5.50
C TRP A 133 -6.90 -2.58 -4.21
N GLY A 134 -6.91 -1.51 -3.41
CA GLY A 134 -7.64 -1.47 -2.14
C GLY A 134 -9.15 -1.67 -2.32
N LEU A 135 -9.75 -1.01 -3.31
CA LEU A 135 -11.17 -1.16 -3.61
C LEU A 135 -11.49 -2.54 -4.17
N THR A 136 -10.71 -3.03 -5.14
CA THR A 136 -10.98 -4.32 -5.77
C THR A 136 -10.80 -5.46 -4.78
N THR A 137 -9.78 -5.42 -3.91
CA THR A 137 -9.56 -6.46 -2.89
C THR A 137 -10.64 -6.46 -1.83
N LEU A 138 -11.10 -5.30 -1.38
CA LEU A 138 -12.23 -5.17 -0.45
C LEU A 138 -13.50 -5.79 -1.04
N VAL A 139 -13.92 -5.34 -2.22
CA VAL A 139 -15.14 -5.81 -2.88
C VAL A 139 -15.03 -7.30 -3.19
N TYR A 140 -13.92 -7.74 -3.80
CA TYR A 140 -13.70 -9.14 -4.16
C TYR A 140 -13.76 -10.06 -2.94
N SER A 141 -13.11 -9.69 -1.85
CA SER A 141 -13.10 -10.51 -0.62
C SER A 141 -14.50 -10.64 -0.03
N ILE A 142 -15.29 -9.56 -0.01
CA ILE A 142 -16.69 -9.60 0.43
C ILE A 142 -17.50 -10.55 -0.44
N LEU A 143 -17.42 -10.41 -1.77
CA LEU A 143 -18.15 -11.28 -2.71
C LEU A 143 -17.74 -12.75 -2.52
N ARG A 144 -16.43 -13.00 -2.39
CA ARG A 144 -15.87 -14.34 -2.21
C ARG A 144 -16.37 -15.01 -0.94
N ILE A 145 -16.37 -14.29 0.18
CA ILE A 145 -16.85 -14.78 1.48
C ILE A 145 -18.35 -15.11 1.42
N ASN A 146 -19.12 -14.36 0.64
CA ASN A 146 -20.55 -14.60 0.40
C ASN A 146 -20.84 -15.69 -0.66
N GLY A 147 -19.81 -16.43 -1.09
CA GLY A 147 -19.98 -17.58 -1.98
C GLY A 147 -20.03 -17.26 -3.47
N ILE A 148 -19.82 -16.00 -3.87
CA ILE A 148 -19.72 -15.61 -5.27
C ILE A 148 -18.33 -16.00 -5.78
N ASN A 149 -18.29 -16.84 -6.83
CA ASN A 149 -17.04 -17.25 -7.48
C ASN A 149 -16.81 -16.37 -8.72
N LEU A 150 -15.75 -15.56 -8.69
CA LEU A 150 -15.25 -14.75 -9.80
C LEU A 150 -13.85 -15.24 -10.23
#